data_AF-A0A1G1XKH9-F1
#
_entry.id   AF-A0A1G1XKH9-F1
#
_cell.length_a   1.000
_cell.length_b   1.000
_cell.length_c   1.000
_cell.angle_alpha   90.00
_cell.angle_beta   90.00
_cell.angle_gamma   90.00
#
_symmetry.space_group_name_H-M   'P 1'
#
loop_
_entity.id
_entity.type
_entity.pdbx_description
1 polymer ?
#
loop_
_entity_poly.entity_id
_entity_poly.type
_entity_poly.pdbx_seq_one_letter_code
_entity_poly.pdbx_strand_id
1 'polypeptide(L)'
;MKKYLRKFKNYEYLTVLCIGDSTTSQEWAHPNWYDWLRFSFFQGGDWKRGPKMRKIFNNAHDGAPIDYFLKNFNRDVKKFKPDVVIVSFGWNDFRDLKMSFKIEALLNKIEKIEAEVIFWPPYGSLNKKIDQALAKTSRMCQRLVKKQGGVFIDMYKEFKKYDLSKIFTFKAWENTDWIMKAGQPDFIHCNEIGNQIIAEKIAREAFGIGLEEWGSQFGQMTLANLKKYLKKRKY
;
A
#
# COMPACT_ATOMS: atom_id res chain seq x y z
N MET A 1 -5.89 18.01 -12.87
CA MET A 1 -4.89 17.52 -11.90
C MET A 1 -5.57 17.30 -10.56
N LYS A 2 -5.27 16.21 -9.85
CA LYS A 2 -5.83 15.91 -8.51
C LYS A 2 -5.46 17.00 -7.50
N LYS A 3 -6.35 17.32 -6.55
CA LYS A 3 -6.16 18.39 -5.55
C LYS A 3 -4.95 18.12 -4.65
N TYR A 4 -4.81 16.89 -4.15
CA TYR A 4 -3.67 16.47 -3.33
C TYR A 4 -2.36 16.59 -4.10
N LEU A 5 -2.36 16.26 -5.40
CA LEU A 5 -1.14 16.30 -6.21
C LEU A 5 -0.70 17.74 -6.47
N ARG A 6 -1.64 18.66 -6.67
CA ARG A 6 -1.37 20.11 -6.72
C ARG A 6 -0.70 20.56 -5.42
N LYS A 7 -1.31 20.23 -4.27
CA LYS A 7 -0.76 20.56 -2.95
C LYS A 7 0.66 20.01 -2.76
N PHE A 8 0.85 18.75 -3.14
CA PHE A 8 2.13 18.05 -3.06
C PHE A 8 3.24 18.77 -3.84
N LYS A 9 2.97 19.14 -5.09
CA LYS A 9 3.92 19.82 -5.99
C LYS A 9 4.24 21.26 -5.56
N ASN A 10 3.27 21.96 -4.98
CA ASN A 10 3.41 23.35 -4.56
C ASN A 10 3.96 23.53 -3.13
N TYR A 11 4.22 22.43 -2.41
CA TYR A 11 4.55 22.45 -0.97
C TYR A 11 3.51 23.22 -0.15
N GLU A 12 2.23 23.04 -0.51
CA GLU A 12 1.10 23.44 0.33
C GLU A 12 0.89 22.38 1.43
N TYR A 13 0.23 22.76 2.52
CA TYR A 13 -0.09 21.81 3.59
C TYR A 13 -0.93 20.65 3.05
N LEU A 14 -0.39 19.44 3.22
CA LEU A 14 -0.94 18.18 2.73
C LEU A 14 -1.00 17.16 3.86
N THR A 15 -2.20 16.60 4.09
CA THR A 15 -2.39 15.46 4.99
C THR A 15 -2.70 14.19 4.20
N VAL A 16 -1.83 13.19 4.32
CA VAL A 16 -1.96 11.86 3.73
C VAL A 16 -2.24 10.87 4.84
N LEU A 17 -3.27 10.03 4.67
CA LEU A 17 -3.59 8.97 5.61
C LEU A 17 -3.48 7.61 4.91
N CYS A 18 -2.67 6.71 5.44
CA CYS A 18 -2.60 5.32 5.03
C CYS A 18 -3.53 4.49 5.92
N ILE A 19 -4.44 3.74 5.31
CA ILE A 19 -5.28 2.75 5.99
C ILE A 19 -5.15 1.40 5.31
N GLY A 20 -5.19 0.35 6.13
CA GLY A 20 -5.09 -1.01 5.63
C GLY A 20 -5.02 -2.04 6.74
N ASP A 21 -4.66 -3.26 6.32
CA ASP A 21 -4.41 -4.39 7.20
C ASP A 21 -2.92 -4.51 7.59
N SER A 22 -2.47 -5.71 7.96
CA SER A 22 -1.09 -6.02 8.33
C SER A 22 -0.07 -5.78 7.22
N THR A 23 -0.49 -5.65 5.96
CA THR A 23 0.41 -5.27 4.85
C THR A 23 0.69 -3.76 4.81
N THR A 24 -0.09 -2.96 5.55
CA THR A 24 0.14 -1.52 5.75
C THR A 24 0.70 -1.21 7.12
N SER A 25 0.40 -2.03 8.14
CA SER A 25 1.03 -1.87 9.45
C SER A 25 2.54 -2.09 9.36
N GLN A 26 3.27 -1.54 10.32
CA GLN A 26 4.73 -1.58 10.31
C GLN A 26 5.31 -2.78 11.07
N GLU A 27 4.46 -3.57 11.76
CA GLU A 27 4.89 -4.61 12.70
C GLU A 27 5.71 -5.74 12.06
N TRP A 28 5.54 -5.98 10.76
CA TRP A 28 6.10 -7.16 10.08
C TRP A 28 7.45 -6.94 9.41
N ALA A 29 7.70 -5.73 8.89
CA ALA A 29 8.88 -5.44 8.09
C ALA A 29 9.25 -3.97 8.22
N HIS A 30 10.52 -3.72 8.54
CA HIS A 30 11.11 -2.40 8.55
C HIS A 30 12.36 -2.37 7.65
N PRO A 31 12.53 -1.35 6.80
CA PRO A 31 11.56 -0.29 6.50
C PRO A 31 10.31 -0.81 5.77
N ASN A 32 9.14 -0.41 6.26
CA ASN A 32 7.86 -0.67 5.61
C ASN A 32 7.70 0.27 4.40
N TRP A 33 6.80 -0.04 3.46
CA TRP A 33 6.54 0.85 2.31
C TRP A 33 6.12 2.27 2.75
N TYR A 34 5.43 2.39 3.89
CA TYR A 34 5.09 3.67 4.50
C TYR A 34 6.35 4.46 4.88
N ASP A 35 7.38 3.81 5.44
CA ASP A 35 8.63 4.46 5.83
C ASP A 35 9.34 5.02 4.60
N TRP A 36 9.43 4.23 3.53
CA TRP A 36 9.97 4.64 2.23
C TRP A 36 9.26 5.86 1.65
N LEU A 37 7.93 5.83 1.66
CA LEU A 37 7.12 6.91 1.12
C LEU A 37 7.22 8.18 1.98
N ARG A 38 7.16 8.04 3.30
CA ARG A 38 7.31 9.13 4.26
C ARG A 38 8.64 9.83 4.10
N PHE A 39 9.72 9.06 4.01
CA PHE A 39 11.05 9.61 3.81
C PHE A 39 11.16 10.41 2.52
N SER A 40 10.69 9.84 1.41
CA SER A 40 10.72 10.49 0.09
C SER A 40 9.86 11.75 0.04
N PHE A 41 8.76 11.79 0.81
CA PHE A 41 7.95 13.00 0.97
C PHE A 41 8.67 14.09 1.75
N PHE A 42 9.61 13.75 2.61
CA PHE A 42 10.30 14.75 3.42
C PHE A 42 11.57 15.26 2.77
N GLN A 43 12.30 14.38 2.07
CA GLN A 43 13.57 14.73 1.44
C GLN A 43 13.41 15.22 -0.01
N GLY A 44 12.33 14.80 -0.69
CA GLY A 44 12.07 15.12 -2.09
C GLY A 44 11.90 16.61 -2.38
N GLY A 45 12.82 17.14 -3.20
CA GLY A 45 12.83 18.47 -3.83
C GLY A 45 13.21 19.63 -2.90
N ASP A 46 12.40 19.93 -1.88
CA ASP A 46 12.67 20.97 -0.87
C ASP A 46 12.56 20.36 0.54
N TRP A 47 13.69 19.83 1.01
CA TRP A 47 13.80 19.16 2.30
C TRP A 47 13.52 20.08 3.51
N LYS A 48 13.62 21.40 3.34
CA LYS A 48 13.32 22.37 4.41
C LYS A 48 11.82 22.55 4.58
N ARG A 49 11.07 22.53 3.47
CA ARG A 49 9.60 22.68 3.47
C ARG A 49 8.88 21.35 3.60
N GLY A 50 9.41 20.27 3.04
CA GLY A 50 8.79 18.94 3.03
C GLY A 50 8.25 18.51 4.40
N PRO A 51 9.09 18.41 5.45
CA PRO A 51 8.67 18.00 6.78
C PRO A 51 7.67 18.95 7.45
N LYS A 52 7.64 20.22 7.07
CA LYS A 52 6.73 21.24 7.63
C LYS A 52 5.36 21.25 6.93
N MET A 53 5.33 20.91 5.64
CA MET A 53 4.15 21.02 4.79
C MET A 53 3.46 19.68 4.52
N ARG A 54 4.14 18.55 4.77
CA ARG A 54 3.60 17.22 4.51
C ARG A 54 3.43 16.49 5.83
N LYS A 55 2.22 15.98 6.08
CA LYS A 55 1.95 15.00 7.15
C LYS A 55 1.46 13.73 6.51
N ILE A 56 2.11 12.62 6.85
CA ILE A 56 1.65 11.29 6.47
C ILE A 56 1.44 10.50 7.76
N PHE A 57 0.30 9.82 7.86
CA PHE A 57 -0.09 9.03 9.02
C PHE A 57 -0.33 7.59 8.59
N ASN A 58 0.19 6.64 9.36
CA ASN A 58 -0.18 5.23 9.23
C ASN A 58 -1.23 4.91 10.30
N ASN A 59 -2.44 4.55 9.87
CA ASN A 59 -3.51 4.13 10.77
C ASN A 59 -4.07 2.76 10.32
N ALA A 60 -3.18 1.86 9.93
CA ALA A 60 -3.51 0.46 9.66
C ALA A 60 -3.60 -0.38 10.92
N HIS A 61 -4.32 -1.48 10.83
CA HIS A 61 -4.56 -2.41 11.92
C HIS A 61 -4.41 -3.86 11.42
N ASP A 62 -3.56 -4.64 12.07
CA ASP A 62 -3.35 -6.05 11.73
C ASP A 62 -4.66 -6.84 11.72
N GLY A 63 -4.84 -7.64 10.66
CA GLY A 63 -6.04 -8.46 10.49
C GLY A 63 -7.34 -7.68 10.24
N ALA A 64 -7.31 -6.34 10.20
CA ALA A 64 -8.54 -5.56 10.04
C ALA A 64 -9.15 -5.77 8.65
N PRO A 65 -10.42 -6.17 8.56
CA PRO A 65 -11.18 -6.17 7.30
C PRO A 65 -11.70 -4.77 7.00
N ILE A 66 -12.23 -4.57 5.79
CA ILE A 66 -12.85 -3.29 5.37
C ILE A 66 -13.96 -2.85 6.35
N ASP A 67 -14.72 -3.80 6.90
CA ASP A 67 -15.81 -3.52 7.86
C ASP A 67 -15.33 -2.80 9.11
N TYR A 68 -14.08 -3.04 9.55
CA TYR A 68 -13.50 -2.35 10.69
C TYR A 68 -13.48 -0.84 10.43
N PHE A 69 -12.96 -0.42 9.28
CA PHE A 69 -12.87 0.99 8.91
C PHE A 69 -14.23 1.59 8.58
N LEU A 70 -15.18 0.81 8.06
CA LEU A 70 -16.56 1.28 7.87
C LEU A 70 -17.24 1.62 9.20
N LYS A 71 -17.09 0.76 10.21
CA LYS A 71 -17.66 0.95 11.56
C LYS A 71 -16.96 2.08 12.31
N ASN A 72 -15.63 2.16 12.21
CA ASN A 72 -14.82 3.11 12.96
C ASN A 72 -14.41 4.36 12.14
N PHE A 73 -15.06 4.62 11.00
CA PHE A 73 -14.64 5.64 10.03
C PHE A 73 -14.37 7.02 10.64
N ASN A 74 -15.22 7.46 11.58
CA ASN A 74 -15.04 8.75 12.22
C ASN A 74 -13.74 8.83 13.03
N ARG A 75 -13.44 7.76 13.77
CA ARG A 75 -12.27 7.64 14.64
C ARG A 75 -11.00 7.37 13.84
N ASP A 76 -11.06 6.55 12.79
CA ASP A 76 -9.86 6.00 12.15
C ASP A 76 -9.54 6.65 10.80
N VAL A 77 -10.45 7.45 10.25
CA VAL A 77 -10.26 8.14 8.97
C VAL A 77 -10.59 9.62 9.10
N LYS A 78 -11.85 9.96 9.41
CA LYS A 78 -12.35 11.34 9.36
C LYS A 78 -11.62 12.28 10.31
N LYS A 79 -11.26 11.85 11.53
CA LYS A 79 -10.59 12.70 12.54
C LYS A 79 -9.30 13.34 12.03
N PHE A 80 -8.61 12.68 11.10
CA PHE A 80 -7.34 13.15 10.55
C PHE A 80 -7.51 14.26 9.51
N LYS A 81 -8.74 14.51 9.03
CA LYS A 81 -9.05 15.46 7.96
C LYS A 81 -8.10 15.30 6.75
N PRO A 82 -7.96 14.07 6.20
CA PRO A 82 -7.00 13.82 5.12
C PRO A 82 -7.37 14.58 3.85
N ASP A 83 -6.36 15.03 3.11
CA ASP A 83 -6.53 15.49 1.73
C ASP A 83 -6.57 14.29 0.77
N VAL A 84 -5.84 13.24 1.10
CA VAL A 84 -5.81 11.98 0.34
C VAL A 84 -5.67 10.79 1.29
N VAL A 85 -6.40 9.72 1.00
CA VAL A 85 -6.31 8.44 1.71
C VAL A 85 -5.68 7.41 0.79
N ILE A 86 -4.58 6.80 1.23
CA ILE A 86 -3.96 5.63 0.60
C ILE A 86 -4.59 4.40 1.24
N VAL A 87 -5.32 3.62 0.46
CA VAL A 87 -6.10 2.48 0.90
C VAL A 87 -5.45 1.18 0.40
N SER A 88 -5.18 0.26 1.32
CA SER A 88 -4.79 -1.11 1.01
C SER A 88 -5.69 -2.11 1.72
N PHE A 89 -6.52 -2.80 0.96
CA PHE A 89 -7.35 -3.88 1.49
C PHE A 89 -7.48 -5.00 0.48
N GLY A 90 -7.70 -6.20 1.02
CA GLY A 90 -8.27 -7.31 0.28
C GLY A 90 -7.72 -8.65 0.69
N TRP A 91 -6.60 -8.72 1.41
CA TRP A 91 -6.16 -9.99 1.99
C TRP A 91 -7.21 -10.49 2.98
N ASN A 92 -7.72 -9.68 3.89
CA ASN A 92 -8.73 -10.17 4.83
C ASN A 92 -10.16 -10.32 4.26
N ASP A 93 -10.42 -9.80 3.05
CA ASP A 93 -11.78 -9.71 2.48
C ASP A 93 -11.97 -10.45 1.14
N PHE A 94 -10.93 -10.97 0.46
CA PHE A 94 -11.05 -11.48 -0.92
C PHE A 94 -12.00 -12.68 -1.08
N ARG A 95 -12.32 -13.38 0.02
CA ARG A 95 -13.29 -14.48 0.04
C ARG A 95 -14.72 -14.02 0.29
N ASP A 96 -14.91 -12.76 0.70
CA ASP A 96 -16.21 -12.20 0.98
C ASP A 96 -16.92 -11.78 -0.32
N LEU A 97 -18.08 -12.39 -0.57
CA LEU A 97 -18.95 -12.08 -1.71
C LEU A 97 -19.45 -10.63 -1.69
N LYS A 98 -19.44 -9.96 -0.53
CA LYS A 98 -19.85 -8.57 -0.34
C LYS A 98 -18.69 -7.57 -0.42
N MET A 99 -17.47 -8.01 -0.67
CA MET A 99 -16.28 -7.14 -0.68
C MET A 99 -16.45 -5.92 -1.61
N SER A 100 -17.06 -6.09 -2.79
CA SER A 100 -17.29 -4.96 -3.71
C SER A 100 -18.18 -3.88 -3.11
N PHE A 101 -19.25 -4.27 -2.41
CA PHE A 101 -20.15 -3.32 -1.74
C PHE A 101 -19.44 -2.61 -0.58
N LYS A 102 -18.60 -3.34 0.16
CA LYS A 102 -17.80 -2.78 1.26
C LYS A 102 -16.78 -1.75 0.77
N ILE A 103 -16.06 -2.06 -0.32
CA ILE A 103 -15.14 -1.11 -0.95
C ILE A 103 -15.91 0.12 -1.42
N GLU A 104 -16.99 -0.05 -2.17
CA GLU A 104 -17.77 1.08 -2.68
C GLU A 104 -18.30 1.97 -1.53
N ALA A 105 -18.79 1.36 -0.45
CA ALA A 105 -19.22 2.08 0.74
C ALA A 105 -18.07 2.85 1.43
N LEU A 106 -16.88 2.25 1.52
CA LEU A 106 -15.72 2.90 2.12
C LEU A 106 -15.26 4.08 1.29
N LEU A 107 -15.12 3.89 -0.03
CA LEU A 107 -14.72 4.95 -0.94
C LEU A 107 -15.73 6.11 -0.94
N ASN A 108 -17.04 5.82 -0.91
CA ASN A 108 -18.08 6.84 -0.77
C ASN A 108 -17.98 7.62 0.55
N LYS A 109 -17.56 6.98 1.66
CA LYS A 109 -17.33 7.68 2.93
C LYS A 109 -16.12 8.61 2.85
N ILE A 110 -15.06 8.19 2.16
CA ILE A 110 -13.85 9.01 1.94
C ILE A 110 -14.19 10.23 1.06
N GLU A 111 -14.95 10.04 -0.02
CA GLU A 111 -15.41 11.13 -0.88
C GLU A 111 -16.26 12.15 -0.12
N LYS A 112 -17.15 11.70 0.78
CA LYS A 112 -17.99 12.57 1.62
C LYS A 112 -17.23 13.48 2.59
N ILE A 113 -15.95 13.18 2.86
CA ILE A 113 -15.07 14.05 3.65
C ILE A 113 -14.12 14.85 2.75
N GLU A 114 -14.41 14.91 1.45
CA GLU A 114 -13.68 15.63 0.40
C GLU A 114 -12.21 15.20 0.25
N ALA A 115 -11.89 13.99 0.68
CA ALA A 115 -10.57 13.40 0.51
C ALA A 115 -10.50 12.61 -0.80
N GLU A 116 -9.38 12.72 -1.51
CA GLU A 116 -9.13 11.91 -2.70
C GLU A 116 -8.63 10.51 -2.31
N VAL A 117 -8.80 9.51 -3.19
CA VAL A 117 -8.36 8.13 -2.92
C VAL A 117 -7.21 7.73 -3.83
N ILE A 118 -6.19 7.12 -3.23
CA ILE A 118 -5.23 6.24 -3.89
C ILE A 118 -5.50 4.84 -3.36
N PHE A 119 -5.74 3.86 -4.23
CA PHE A 119 -6.04 2.49 -3.82
C PHE A 119 -5.04 1.54 -4.45
N TRP A 120 -4.48 0.63 -3.66
CA TRP A 120 -3.73 -0.51 -4.17
C TRP A 120 -4.32 -1.83 -3.63
N PRO A 121 -4.59 -2.82 -4.51
CA PRO A 121 -5.19 -4.08 -4.11
C PRO A 121 -4.12 -5.08 -3.62
N PRO A 122 -4.51 -6.25 -3.12
CA PRO A 122 -3.56 -7.31 -2.80
C PRO A 122 -2.66 -7.64 -3.99
N TYR A 123 -1.38 -7.86 -3.71
CA TYR A 123 -0.41 -8.31 -4.71
C TYR A 123 -0.51 -9.81 -4.99
N GLY A 124 0.26 -10.31 -5.98
CA GLY A 124 0.28 -11.73 -6.32
C GLY A 124 0.85 -12.61 -5.20
N SER A 125 0.41 -13.87 -5.15
CA SER A 125 0.77 -14.84 -4.10
C SER A 125 1.57 -16.03 -4.65
N LEU A 126 2.38 -16.65 -3.80
CA LEU A 126 3.00 -17.96 -4.07
C LEU A 126 1.97 -19.10 -4.14
N ASN A 127 0.84 -18.95 -3.45
CA ASN A 127 -0.23 -19.93 -3.47
C ASN A 127 -1.13 -19.72 -4.71
N LYS A 128 -1.04 -20.63 -5.70
CA LYS A 128 -1.76 -20.51 -6.98
C LYS A 128 -3.29 -20.36 -6.84
N LYS A 129 -3.91 -21.05 -5.87
CA LYS A 129 -5.37 -20.96 -5.67
C LYS A 129 -5.75 -19.58 -5.14
N ILE A 130 -4.98 -19.06 -4.19
CA ILE A 130 -5.19 -17.71 -3.64
C ILE A 130 -4.89 -16.65 -4.71
N ASP A 131 -3.77 -16.77 -5.45
CA ASP A 131 -3.36 -15.83 -6.51
C ASP A 131 -4.46 -15.59 -7.55
N GLN A 132 -5.19 -16.63 -7.96
CA GLN A 132 -6.32 -16.50 -8.88
C GLN A 132 -7.47 -15.67 -8.30
N ALA A 133 -7.75 -15.82 -7.00
CA ALA A 133 -8.78 -15.04 -6.33
C ALA A 133 -8.33 -13.58 -6.17
N LEU A 134 -7.07 -13.34 -5.80
CA LEU A 134 -6.49 -11.98 -5.73
C LEU A 134 -6.50 -11.28 -7.09
N ALA A 135 -6.28 -11.99 -8.19
CA ALA A 135 -6.40 -11.43 -9.53
C ALA A 135 -7.82 -10.91 -9.83
N LYS A 136 -8.86 -11.66 -9.41
CA LYS A 136 -10.26 -11.25 -9.54
C LYS A 136 -10.55 -10.03 -8.66
N THR A 137 -10.06 -10.05 -7.42
CA THR A 137 -10.17 -8.93 -6.47
C THR A 137 -9.53 -7.66 -7.01
N SER A 138 -8.30 -7.73 -7.54
CA SER A 138 -7.60 -6.59 -8.13
C SER A 138 -8.39 -5.96 -9.28
N ARG A 139 -8.93 -6.76 -10.21
CA ARG A 139 -9.78 -6.26 -11.31
C ARG A 139 -11.06 -5.59 -10.80
N MET A 140 -11.69 -6.17 -9.79
CA MET A 140 -12.89 -5.61 -9.18
C MET A 140 -12.59 -4.26 -8.50
N CYS A 141 -11.51 -4.17 -7.72
CA CYS A 141 -11.05 -2.93 -7.10
C CYS A 141 -10.74 -1.85 -8.16
N GLN A 142 -10.04 -2.22 -9.24
CA GLN A 142 -9.71 -1.29 -10.32
C GLN A 142 -10.96 -0.63 -10.90
N ARG A 143 -12.00 -1.42 -11.19
CA ARG A 143 -13.27 -0.91 -11.73
C ARG A 143 -13.94 0.06 -10.76
N LEU A 144 -14.03 -0.29 -9.47
CA LEU A 144 -14.67 0.54 -8.45
C LEU A 144 -13.92 1.86 -8.23
N VAL A 145 -12.60 1.80 -8.09
CA VAL A 145 -11.75 2.98 -7.86
C VAL A 145 -11.82 3.92 -9.07
N LYS A 146 -11.75 3.39 -10.30
CA LYS A 146 -11.90 4.20 -11.53
C LYS A 146 -13.29 4.84 -11.63
N LYS A 147 -14.35 4.10 -11.28
CA LYS A 147 -15.74 4.63 -11.28
C LYS A 147 -15.87 5.86 -10.37
N GLN A 148 -15.16 5.88 -9.25
CA GLN A 148 -15.15 7.03 -8.32
C GLN A 148 -14.03 8.05 -8.60
N GLY A 149 -13.36 7.93 -9.75
CA GLY A 149 -12.27 8.82 -10.13
C GLY A 149 -11.03 8.73 -9.23
N GLY A 150 -10.88 7.70 -8.40
CA GLY A 150 -9.67 7.49 -7.59
C GLY A 150 -8.46 7.09 -8.43
N VAL A 151 -7.27 7.11 -7.81
CA VAL A 151 -6.03 6.60 -8.41
C VAL A 151 -5.88 5.13 -8.05
N PHE A 152 -5.82 4.24 -9.04
CA PHE A 152 -5.60 2.81 -8.82
C PHE A 152 -4.17 2.42 -9.16
N ILE A 153 -3.47 1.81 -8.20
CA ILE A 153 -2.09 1.32 -8.34
C ILE A 153 -2.13 -0.21 -8.45
N ASP A 154 -1.81 -0.75 -9.64
CA ASP A 154 -1.94 -2.19 -9.91
C ASP A 154 -0.78 -3.01 -9.31
N MET A 155 -0.81 -3.19 -8.00
CA MET A 155 0.24 -3.93 -7.28
C MET A 155 0.25 -5.41 -7.62
N TYR A 156 -0.91 -6.00 -7.93
CA TYR A 156 -1.01 -7.37 -8.41
C TYR A 156 -0.14 -7.58 -9.66
N LYS A 157 -0.35 -6.79 -10.72
CA LYS A 157 0.45 -6.89 -11.95
C LYS A 157 1.92 -6.58 -11.72
N GLU A 158 2.23 -5.64 -10.83
CA GLU A 158 3.61 -5.30 -10.49
C GLU A 158 4.36 -6.50 -9.93
N PHE A 159 3.79 -7.15 -8.91
CA PHE A 159 4.42 -8.28 -8.23
C PHE A 159 4.62 -9.49 -9.17
N LYS A 160 3.80 -9.65 -10.22
CA LYS A 160 4.00 -10.73 -11.20
C LYS A 160 5.34 -10.64 -11.96
N LYS A 161 5.99 -9.47 -11.99
CA LYS A 161 7.31 -9.28 -12.62
C LYS A 161 8.46 -9.90 -11.81
N TYR A 162 8.27 -10.10 -10.51
CA TYR A 162 9.32 -10.47 -9.57
C TYR A 162 9.25 -11.94 -9.15
N ASP A 163 10.40 -12.50 -8.81
CA ASP A 163 10.50 -13.80 -8.16
C ASP A 163 9.99 -13.68 -6.72
N LEU A 164 8.72 -14.03 -6.56
CA LEU A 164 8.00 -13.94 -5.29
C LEU A 164 8.68 -14.75 -4.17
N SER A 165 9.42 -15.80 -4.48
CA SER A 165 10.13 -16.60 -3.46
C SER A 165 11.26 -15.83 -2.77
N LYS A 166 11.77 -14.75 -3.40
CA LYS A 166 12.77 -13.85 -2.82
C LYS A 166 12.17 -12.65 -2.08
N ILE A 167 10.86 -12.44 -2.23
CA ILE A 167 10.11 -11.33 -1.62
C ILE A 167 9.38 -11.81 -0.36
N PHE A 168 8.83 -13.02 -0.41
CA PHE A 168 8.11 -13.66 0.69
C PHE A 168 9.05 -14.61 1.44
N THR A 169 9.89 -14.01 2.30
CA THR A 169 10.96 -14.74 3.01
C THR A 169 10.66 -15.00 4.48
N PHE A 170 9.59 -14.43 5.03
CA PHE A 170 9.17 -14.73 6.39
C PHE A 170 8.66 -16.16 6.50
N LYS A 171 8.82 -16.75 7.69
CA LYS A 171 8.27 -18.06 8.02
C LYS A 171 6.96 -17.85 8.77
N ALA A 172 5.89 -18.41 8.25
CA ALA A 172 4.59 -18.33 8.87
C ALA A 172 4.58 -19.12 10.20
N TRP A 173 3.83 -18.62 11.17
CA TRP A 173 3.24 -19.47 12.20
C TRP A 173 2.12 -20.32 11.58
N GLU A 174 1.58 -21.28 12.33
CA GLU A 174 0.39 -21.99 11.88
C GLU A 174 -0.79 -21.01 11.75
N ASN A 175 -1.32 -20.89 10.53
CA ASN A 175 -2.42 -19.97 10.22
C ASN A 175 -3.47 -20.70 9.38
N THR A 176 -4.51 -21.16 10.05
CA THR A 176 -5.60 -21.96 9.45
C THR A 176 -6.42 -21.16 8.45
N ASP A 177 -6.67 -19.86 8.70
CA ASP A 177 -7.40 -18.97 7.79
C ASP A 177 -6.71 -18.82 6.43
N TRP A 178 -5.40 -18.98 6.43
CA TRP A 178 -4.55 -18.85 5.25
C TRP A 178 -4.03 -20.19 4.73
N ILE A 179 -4.33 -21.29 5.41
CA ILE A 179 -3.85 -22.64 5.05
C ILE A 179 -2.31 -22.61 4.98
N MET A 180 -1.68 -21.93 5.95
CA MET A 180 -0.22 -21.89 6.12
C MET A 180 0.17 -22.74 7.31
N LYS A 181 1.10 -23.68 7.10
CA LYS A 181 1.71 -24.46 8.19
C LYS A 181 2.90 -23.72 8.78
N ALA A 182 3.17 -23.96 10.06
CA ALA A 182 4.35 -23.42 10.72
C ALA A 182 5.64 -23.73 9.92
N GLY A 183 6.46 -22.71 9.72
CA GLY A 183 7.72 -22.80 8.98
C GLY A 183 7.61 -22.70 7.45
N GLN A 184 6.40 -22.72 6.89
CA GLN A 184 6.22 -22.43 5.46
C GLN A 184 6.44 -20.94 5.15
N PRO A 185 6.74 -20.58 3.89
CA PRO A 185 6.81 -19.18 3.51
C PRO A 185 5.48 -18.47 3.77
N ASP A 186 5.54 -17.35 4.49
CA ASP A 186 4.45 -16.42 4.60
C ASP A 186 4.29 -15.70 3.26
N PHE A 187 3.23 -16.03 2.52
CA PHE A 187 2.96 -15.45 1.21
C PHE A 187 2.10 -14.18 1.27
N ILE A 188 1.80 -13.67 2.47
CA ILE A 188 1.03 -12.46 2.71
C ILE A 188 2.01 -11.32 2.98
N HIS A 189 2.90 -11.45 3.96
CA HIS A 189 3.78 -10.36 4.35
C HIS A 189 5.08 -10.40 3.54
N CYS A 190 5.36 -9.35 2.79
CA CYS A 190 6.60 -9.24 2.03
C CYS A 190 7.72 -8.61 2.87
N ASN A 191 8.97 -8.97 2.55
CA ASN A 191 10.16 -8.38 3.18
C ASN A 191 10.37 -6.90 2.74
N GLU A 192 11.48 -6.31 3.18
CA GLU A 192 11.89 -4.94 2.83
C GLU A 192 11.91 -4.66 1.32
N ILE A 193 12.23 -5.67 0.49
CA ILE A 193 12.29 -5.54 -0.97
C ILE A 193 10.87 -5.41 -1.55
N GLY A 194 9.94 -6.24 -1.08
CA GLY A 194 8.53 -6.12 -1.45
C GLY A 194 7.96 -4.76 -1.04
N ASN A 195 8.31 -4.30 0.16
CA ASN A 195 7.92 -2.99 0.66
C ASN A 195 8.50 -1.83 -0.17
N GLN A 196 9.76 -1.92 -0.61
CA GLN A 196 10.35 -0.94 -1.53
C GLN A 196 9.60 -0.92 -2.88
N ILE A 197 9.24 -2.09 -3.43
CA ILE A 197 8.47 -2.20 -4.69
C ILE A 197 7.11 -1.47 -4.54
N ILE A 198 6.42 -1.69 -3.42
CA ILE A 198 5.14 -1.03 -3.13
C ILE A 198 5.33 0.49 -3.08
N ALA A 199 6.30 0.96 -2.30
CA ALA A 199 6.57 2.38 -2.12
C ALA A 199 6.97 3.06 -3.43
N GLU A 200 7.88 2.48 -4.21
CA GLU A 200 8.33 3.04 -5.49
C GLU A 200 7.18 3.17 -6.48
N LYS A 201 6.31 2.16 -6.54
CA LYS A 201 5.16 2.19 -7.44
C LYS A 201 4.15 3.28 -7.03
N ILE A 202 3.84 3.39 -5.73
CA ILE A 202 2.95 4.44 -5.21
C ILE A 202 3.55 5.83 -5.46
N ALA A 203 4.82 6.03 -5.10
CA ALA A 203 5.53 7.29 -5.29
C ALA A 203 5.50 7.74 -6.76
N ARG A 204 5.80 6.82 -7.70
CA ARG A 204 5.82 7.11 -9.13
C ARG A 204 4.43 7.38 -9.69
N GLU A 205 3.46 6.51 -9.43
CA GLU A 205 2.16 6.55 -10.12
C GLU A 205 1.16 7.52 -9.48
N ALA A 206 1.24 7.75 -8.16
CA ALA A 206 0.35 8.68 -7.47
C ALA A 206 0.97 10.08 -7.29
N PHE A 207 2.28 10.18 -7.07
CA PHE A 207 2.93 11.46 -6.74
C PHE A 207 3.89 11.96 -7.84
N GLY A 208 4.27 11.10 -8.78
CA GLY A 208 5.20 11.47 -9.85
C GLY A 208 6.63 11.67 -9.37
N ILE A 209 7.04 10.99 -8.29
CA ILE A 209 8.38 11.06 -7.70
C ILE A 209 9.04 9.69 -7.66
N GLY A 210 10.37 9.66 -7.56
CA GLY A 210 11.12 8.45 -7.20
C GLY A 210 11.27 8.31 -5.69
N LEU A 211 11.72 7.14 -5.24
CA LEU A 211 12.30 7.01 -3.91
C LEU A 211 13.72 7.60 -3.92
N GLU A 212 14.13 8.14 -2.78
CA GLU A 212 15.47 8.70 -2.61
C GLU A 212 16.39 7.75 -1.84
N GLU A 213 17.61 7.57 -2.35
CA GLU A 213 18.70 7.02 -1.56
C GLU A 213 19.27 8.12 -0.69
N TRP A 214 19.54 7.79 0.57
CA TRP A 214 20.21 8.72 1.48
C TRP A 214 21.28 7.98 2.25
N GLY A 215 22.53 8.38 2.05
CA GLY A 215 23.66 7.94 2.86
C GLY A 215 24.29 9.17 3.52
N SER A 216 24.28 9.20 4.85
CA SER A 216 24.97 10.24 5.61
C SER A 216 25.56 9.65 6.89
N GLN A 217 26.37 10.44 7.60
CA GLN A 217 26.85 10.08 8.95
C GLN A 217 25.72 9.93 9.98
N PHE A 218 24.50 10.39 9.68
CA PHE A 218 23.35 10.37 10.58
C PHE A 218 22.34 9.25 10.27
N GLY A 219 22.54 8.50 9.18
CA GLY A 219 21.63 7.42 8.80
C GLY A 219 21.77 7.02 7.34
N GLN A 220 21.28 5.82 7.04
CA GLN A 220 21.30 5.26 5.70
C GLN A 220 19.93 4.68 5.32
N MET A 221 19.48 5.04 4.13
CA MET A 221 18.28 4.56 3.48
C MET A 221 18.69 4.14 2.06
N THR A 222 18.98 2.86 1.88
CA THR A 222 19.55 2.33 0.63
C THR A 222 18.50 1.57 -0.16
N LEU A 223 18.34 1.90 -1.43
CA LEU A 223 17.44 1.16 -2.30
C LEU A 223 18.12 -0.13 -2.76
N ALA A 224 17.38 -1.23 -2.65
CA ALA A 224 17.82 -2.48 -3.23
C ALA A 224 17.78 -2.40 -4.77
N ASN A 225 18.73 -3.07 -5.40
CA ASN A 225 18.72 -3.26 -6.86
C ASN A 225 17.64 -4.27 -7.26
N LEU A 226 16.43 -3.77 -7.53
CA LEU A 226 15.24 -4.55 -7.86
C LEU A 226 15.42 -5.48 -9.07
N LYS A 227 16.38 -5.20 -9.98
CA LYS A 227 16.68 -6.09 -11.12
C LYS A 227 17.10 -7.49 -10.68
N LYS A 228 17.74 -7.64 -9.50
CA LYS A 228 18.16 -8.95 -8.94
C LYS A 228 16.97 -9.83 -8.52
N TYR A 229 15.80 -9.24 -8.39
CA TYR A 229 14.56 -9.89 -7.94
C TYR A 229 13.57 -10.14 -9.08
N LEU A 230 13.88 -9.75 -10.32
CA LEU A 230 13.04 -10.07 -11.47
C LEU A 230 13.02 -11.58 -11.74
N LYS A 231 11.88 -12.09 -12.23
CA LYS A 231 11.81 -13.47 -12.71
C LYS A 231 12.79 -13.65 -13.86
N LYS A 232 13.57 -14.73 -13.83
CA LYS A 232 14.34 -15.15 -15.00
C LYS A 232 13.35 -15.53 -16.10
N ARG A 233 13.51 -14.95 -17.30
CA ARG A 233 12.79 -15.43 -18.48
C ARG A 233 13.28 -16.85 -18.75
N LYS A 234 12.37 -17.83 -18.75
CA LYS A 234 12.67 -19.13 -19.34
C LYS A 234 12.69 -18.88 -20.86
N TYR A 235 13.88 -18.91 -21.44
CA TYR A 235 14.06 -18.93 -22.89
C TYR A 235 13.64 -20.29 -23.43
#